data_AF-A0A2X0MCB2-F1
#
_entry.id   AF-A0A2X0MCB2-F1
#
_cell.length_a   1.000
_cell.length_b   1.000
_cell.length_c   1.000
_cell.angle_alpha   90.00
_cell.angle_beta   90.00
_cell.angle_gamma   90.00
#
_symmetry.space_group_name_H-M   'P 1'
#
loop_
_entity.id
_entity.type
_entity.pdbx_description
1 polymer ?
#
loop_
_entity_poly.entity_id
_entity_poly.type
_entity_poly.pdbx_seq_one_letter_code
_entity_poly.pdbx_strand_id
1 'polypeptide(L)'
;MTTIATPTTLYDPPPSFALVSPFLYRSSVPTSSHLPYLVPLHLKTLLSLGPELPSKALQQWCELQNVRLVHLGRKRDVVGEASTWKPVQEELVKEGLQVLLSRENAPSGVHEVGILIGCLRKLQRWTLSAIFAEYASLAGSQSRDIEEQFIELFDTDLVVIPPLENRIDGVRDVVNDPPLLAPPQ
;
A
#
# COMPACT_ATOMS: atom_id res chain seq x y z
N MET A 1 10.39 7.72 -44.52
CA MET A 1 9.66 6.90 -43.55
C MET A 1 10.61 6.64 -42.39
N THR A 2 10.48 7.39 -41.31
CA THR A 2 11.40 7.33 -40.17
C THR A 2 10.85 6.31 -39.18
N THR A 3 11.49 5.16 -39.10
CA THR A 3 11.12 4.10 -38.14
C THR A 3 11.47 4.59 -36.74
N ILE A 4 10.44 4.88 -35.93
CA ILE A 4 10.60 5.19 -34.51
C ILE A 4 10.93 3.86 -33.82
N ALA A 5 12.21 3.63 -33.53
CA ALA A 5 12.61 2.56 -32.64
C ALA A 5 12.20 2.96 -31.21
N THR A 6 11.09 2.41 -30.73
CA THR A 6 10.79 2.42 -29.29
C THR A 6 11.83 1.52 -28.60
N PRO A 7 12.67 2.03 -27.70
CA PRO A 7 13.49 1.16 -26.87
C PRO A 7 12.55 0.39 -25.93
N THR A 8 12.30 -0.88 -26.24
CA THR A 8 11.59 -1.80 -25.36
C THR A 8 12.54 -2.25 -24.26
N THR A 9 13.01 -1.32 -23.43
CA THR A 9 13.77 -1.68 -22.23
C THR A 9 12.80 -2.36 -21.28
N LEU A 10 12.92 -3.69 -21.17
CA LEU A 10 12.16 -4.48 -20.21
C LEU A 10 12.67 -4.12 -18.81
N TYR A 11 11.83 -3.45 -18.03
CA TYR A 11 12.11 -3.16 -16.63
C TYR A 11 11.43 -4.20 -15.76
N ASP A 12 12.15 -4.73 -14.78
CA ASP A 12 11.60 -5.71 -13.87
C ASP A 12 10.76 -5.03 -12.79
N PRO A 13 9.55 -5.55 -12.51
CA PRO A 13 8.76 -5.07 -11.38
C PRO A 13 9.51 -5.33 -10.07
N PRO A 14 9.24 -4.53 -9.02
CA PRO A 14 9.75 -4.84 -7.70
C PRO A 14 9.26 -6.23 -7.22
N PRO A 15 9.97 -6.90 -6.31
CA PRO A 15 9.56 -8.20 -5.79
C PRO A 15 8.17 -8.13 -5.15
N SER A 16 7.34 -9.16 -5.36
CA SER A 16 5.96 -9.23 -4.85
C SER A 16 5.06 -8.07 -5.30
N PHE A 17 5.37 -7.45 -6.44
CA PHE A 17 4.52 -6.41 -7.03
C PHE A 17 3.16 -6.98 -7.47
N ALA A 18 2.08 -6.33 -7.05
CA ALA A 18 0.72 -6.70 -7.44
C ALA A 18 -0.21 -5.49 -7.44
N LEU A 19 -1.23 -5.54 -8.30
CA LEU A 19 -2.35 -4.61 -8.27
C LEU A 19 -3.34 -5.07 -7.18
N VAL A 20 -3.70 -4.17 -6.26
CA VAL A 20 -4.68 -4.45 -5.19
C VAL A 20 -6.06 -3.94 -5.59
N SER A 21 -6.12 -2.73 -6.13
CA SER A 21 -7.29 -2.12 -6.75
C SER A 21 -6.81 -1.08 -7.76
N PRO A 22 -7.67 -0.51 -8.63
CA PRO A 22 -7.26 0.55 -9.54
C PRO A 22 -6.48 1.64 -8.79
N PHE A 23 -5.31 2.02 -9.32
CA PHE A 23 -4.42 3.02 -8.71
C PHE A 23 -3.84 2.67 -7.33
N LEU A 24 -4.04 1.45 -6.84
CA LEU A 24 -3.47 0.94 -5.60
C LEU A 24 -2.61 -0.30 -5.89
N TYR A 25 -1.31 -0.15 -5.67
CA TYR A 25 -0.32 -1.19 -5.92
C TYR A 25 0.37 -1.58 -4.62
N ARG A 26 0.82 -2.82 -4.53
CA ARG A 26 1.73 -3.26 -3.47
C ARG A 26 3.02 -3.79 -4.05
N SER A 27 4.10 -3.74 -3.27
CA SER A 27 5.31 -4.51 -3.53
C SER A 27 6.19 -4.63 -2.29
N SER A 28 7.20 -5.47 -2.35
CA SER A 28 8.39 -5.34 -1.50
C SER A 28 9.11 -4.01 -1.79
N VAL A 29 10.05 -3.62 -0.92
CA VAL A 29 10.81 -2.37 -1.08
C VAL A 29 11.56 -2.38 -2.42
N PRO A 30 11.32 -1.41 -3.32
CA PRO A 30 12.02 -1.33 -4.59
C PRO A 30 13.49 -0.94 -4.40
N THR A 31 14.37 -1.57 -5.17
CA THR A 31 15.78 -1.22 -5.32
C THR A 31 15.95 -0.32 -6.54
N SER A 32 17.15 0.24 -6.74
CA SER A 32 17.42 1.14 -7.88
C SER A 32 17.11 0.52 -9.25
N SER A 33 17.26 -0.80 -9.40
CA SER A 33 16.96 -1.54 -10.63
C SER A 33 15.47 -1.57 -10.97
N HIS A 34 14.59 -1.49 -9.97
CA HIS A 34 13.13 -1.57 -10.17
C HIS A 34 12.49 -0.18 -10.36
N LEU A 35 13.19 0.91 -10.02
CA LEU A 35 12.64 2.27 -10.08
C LEU A 35 12.14 2.68 -11.48
N PRO A 36 12.80 2.30 -12.59
CA PRO A 36 12.27 2.61 -13.92
C PRO A 36 10.91 1.97 -14.21
N TYR A 37 10.60 0.80 -13.63
CA TYR A 37 9.29 0.15 -13.78
C TYR A 37 8.15 0.98 -13.16
N LEU A 38 8.45 1.78 -12.13
CA LEU A 38 7.46 2.57 -11.41
C LEU A 38 7.08 3.87 -12.15
N VAL A 39 7.91 4.33 -13.09
CA VAL A 39 7.68 5.57 -13.85
C VAL A 39 6.33 5.57 -14.59
N PRO A 40 5.98 4.55 -15.41
CA PRO A 40 4.70 4.53 -16.12
C PRO A 40 3.47 4.39 -15.21
N LEU A 41 3.65 4.04 -13.92
CA LEU A 41 2.54 3.96 -12.96
C LEU A 41 2.06 5.35 -12.49
N HIS A 42 2.82 6.41 -12.78
CA HIS A 42 2.50 7.79 -12.41
C HIS A 42 2.15 7.95 -10.92
N LEU A 43 2.96 7.30 -10.07
CA LEU A 43 2.77 7.32 -8.62
C LEU A 43 2.81 8.75 -8.08
N LYS A 44 2.05 8.98 -7.01
CA LYS A 44 1.94 10.29 -6.34
C LYS A 44 2.35 10.21 -4.89
N THR A 45 2.08 9.07 -4.27
CA THR A 45 2.58 8.75 -2.94
C THR A 45 3.13 7.33 -2.92
N LEU A 46 4.24 7.15 -2.21
CA LEU A 46 4.81 5.85 -1.86
C LEU A 46 4.76 5.70 -0.33
N LEU A 47 4.06 4.68 0.15
CA LEU A 47 3.88 4.42 1.58
C LEU A 47 4.78 3.26 2.03
N SER A 48 5.83 3.54 2.79
CA SER A 48 6.76 2.55 3.36
C SER A 48 6.34 2.17 4.78
N LEU A 49 6.06 0.89 4.99
CA LEU A 49 5.60 0.37 6.29
C LEU A 49 6.65 -0.46 7.06
N GLY A 50 7.70 -0.91 6.36
CA GLY A 50 8.80 -1.65 6.97
C GLY A 50 9.57 -0.82 8.01
N PRO A 51 10.21 -1.45 9.01
CA PRO A 51 10.93 -0.74 10.08
C PRO A 51 12.21 -0.05 9.60
N GLU A 52 12.78 -0.51 8.49
CA GLU A 52 13.99 0.07 7.90
C GLU A 52 13.68 1.32 7.08
N LEU A 53 14.58 2.31 7.17
CA LEU A 53 14.46 3.53 6.38
C LEU A 53 14.57 3.22 4.88
N PRO A 54 13.73 3.86 4.03
CA PRO A 54 13.86 3.76 2.57
C PRO A 54 15.27 4.13 2.11
N SER A 55 15.81 3.40 1.13
CA SER A 55 17.16 3.66 0.62
C SER A 55 17.29 5.09 0.07
N LYS A 56 18.50 5.67 0.11
CA LYS A 56 18.76 7.01 -0.47
C LYS A 56 18.38 7.08 -1.95
N ALA A 57 18.59 5.99 -2.69
CA ALA A 57 18.21 5.91 -4.10
C ALA A 57 16.69 6.03 -4.30
N LEU A 58 15.90 5.35 -3.45
CA LEU A 58 14.44 5.44 -3.49
C LEU A 58 13.96 6.84 -3.09
N GLN A 59 14.55 7.45 -2.06
CA GLN A 59 14.24 8.82 -1.64
C GLN A 59 14.50 9.83 -2.78
N GLN A 60 15.68 9.77 -3.39
CA GLN A 60 16.05 10.64 -4.50
C GLN A 60 15.15 10.44 -5.72
N TRP A 61 14.76 9.20 -6.02
CA TRP A 61 13.83 8.94 -7.11
C TRP A 61 12.44 9.53 -6.83
N CYS A 62 11.94 9.39 -5.59
CA CYS A 62 10.69 10.01 -5.19
C CYS A 62 10.73 11.53 -5.38
N GLU A 63 11.82 12.19 -4.97
CA GLU A 63 12.01 13.63 -5.20
C GLU A 63 12.00 13.99 -6.69
N LEU A 64 12.73 13.24 -7.52
CA LEU A 64 12.82 13.49 -8.97
C LEU A 64 11.50 13.26 -9.71
N GLN A 65 10.70 12.29 -9.25
CA GLN A 65 9.41 11.96 -9.85
C GLN A 65 8.23 12.71 -9.19
N ASN A 66 8.52 13.60 -8.22
CA ASN A 66 7.53 14.32 -7.43
C ASN A 66 6.52 13.39 -6.73
N VAL A 67 7.03 12.28 -6.20
CA VAL A 67 6.30 11.28 -5.41
C VAL A 67 6.48 11.61 -3.93
N ARG A 68 5.38 11.78 -3.21
CA ARG A 68 5.37 11.93 -1.76
C ARG A 68 5.76 10.62 -1.08
N LEU A 69 6.95 10.57 -0.50
CA LEU A 69 7.37 9.41 0.32
C LEU A 69 6.84 9.55 1.75
N VAL A 70 6.02 8.60 2.20
CA VAL A 70 5.52 8.50 3.58
C VAL A 70 6.11 7.25 4.21
N HIS A 71 6.82 7.38 5.33
CA HIS A 71 7.42 6.25 6.03
C HIS A 71 6.87 6.15 7.46
N LEU A 72 6.08 5.10 7.72
CA LEU A 72 5.40 4.89 9.02
C LEU A 72 6.08 3.86 9.91
N GLY A 73 7.00 3.05 9.38
CA GLY A 73 7.65 1.99 10.15
C GLY A 73 8.60 2.46 11.26
N ARG A 74 9.04 3.73 11.21
CA ARG A 74 9.97 4.35 12.18
C ARG A 74 9.48 4.36 13.63
N LYS A 75 8.17 4.28 13.89
CA LYS A 75 7.58 4.29 15.24
C LYS A 75 7.79 3.00 16.04
N ARG A 76 8.37 1.95 15.42
CA ARG A 76 8.88 0.79 16.16
C ARG A 76 10.21 1.17 16.80
N ASP A 77 10.16 1.96 17.88
CA ASP A 77 11.36 2.35 18.61
C ASP A 77 12.19 1.11 18.98
N VAL A 78 13.46 1.20 18.59
CA VAL A 78 14.54 0.28 18.88
C VAL A 78 14.94 0.50 20.35
N VAL A 79 14.11 0.02 21.27
CA VAL A 79 14.53 -0.31 22.62
C VAL A 79 14.38 -1.82 22.74
N GLY A 80 15.49 -2.54 22.57
CA GLY A 80 15.56 -4.01 22.66
C GLY A 80 15.97 -4.69 21.35
N GLU A 81 16.80 -5.72 21.50
CA GLU A 81 17.54 -6.49 20.48
C GLU A 81 16.81 -6.71 19.14
N ALA A 82 17.57 -6.54 18.05
CA ALA A 82 17.12 -6.54 16.65
C ALA A 82 16.59 -7.89 16.10
N SER A 83 16.33 -8.89 16.93
CA SER A 83 16.02 -10.27 16.53
C SER A 83 14.60 -10.74 16.85
N THR A 84 13.80 -9.96 17.59
CA THR A 84 12.43 -10.37 17.95
C THR A 84 11.41 -9.72 17.01
N TRP A 85 10.69 -10.52 16.23
CA TRP A 85 9.51 -10.07 15.50
C TRP A 85 8.53 -9.41 16.48
N LYS A 86 8.10 -8.19 16.16
CA LYS A 86 7.11 -7.44 16.96
C LYS A 86 5.80 -7.36 16.18
N PRO A 87 4.64 -7.53 16.86
CA PRO A 87 3.34 -7.29 16.25
C PRO A 87 3.24 -5.90 15.63
N VAL A 88 2.46 -5.77 14.57
CA VAL A 88 2.09 -4.47 14.01
C VAL A 88 1.28 -3.68 15.03
N GLN A 89 1.58 -2.39 15.15
CA GLN A 89 0.84 -1.47 16.01
C GLN A 89 -0.42 -0.98 15.31
N GLU A 90 -1.51 -0.84 16.07
CA GLU A 90 -2.79 -0.34 15.58
C GLU A 90 -2.68 1.06 14.98
N GLU A 91 -1.86 1.92 15.59
CA GLU A 91 -1.61 3.28 15.14
C GLU A 91 -0.95 3.31 13.75
N LEU A 92 -0.05 2.37 13.46
CA LEU A 92 0.59 2.25 12.15
C LEU A 92 -0.43 1.89 11.08
N VAL A 93 -1.34 0.96 11.37
CA VAL A 93 -2.41 0.55 10.45
C VAL A 93 -3.40 1.69 10.25
N LYS A 94 -3.82 2.35 11.32
CA LYS A 94 -4.71 3.51 11.27
C LYS A 94 -4.11 4.64 10.42
N GLU A 95 -2.88 5.05 10.69
CA GLU A 95 -2.19 6.08 9.91
C GLU A 95 -1.97 5.64 8.46
N GLY A 96 -1.61 4.37 8.26
CA GLY A 96 -1.48 3.78 6.92
C GLY A 96 -2.78 3.84 6.13
N LEU A 97 -3.91 3.51 6.76
CA LEU A 97 -5.23 3.57 6.14
C LEU A 97 -5.63 5.01 5.85
N GLN A 98 -5.38 5.94 6.76
CA GLN A 98 -5.63 7.37 6.51
C GLN A 98 -4.84 7.90 5.32
N VAL A 99 -3.57 7.48 5.19
CA VAL A 99 -2.79 7.77 3.99
C VAL A 99 -3.45 7.12 2.80
N LEU A 100 -3.64 5.78 2.78
CA LEU A 100 -4.21 5.05 1.64
C LEU A 100 -5.55 5.59 1.14
N LEU A 101 -6.43 6.00 2.04
CA LEU A 101 -7.76 6.53 1.72
C LEU A 101 -7.70 7.93 1.12
N SER A 102 -6.60 8.67 1.29
CA SER A 102 -6.35 9.93 0.58
C SER A 102 -5.90 9.66 -0.86
N ARG A 103 -6.08 10.60 -1.79
CA ARG A 103 -5.81 10.38 -3.22
C ARG A 103 -4.38 9.86 -3.51
N GLU A 104 -4.33 8.87 -4.41
CA GLU A 104 -3.17 8.37 -5.20
C GLU A 104 -1.98 7.81 -4.39
N ASN A 105 -2.11 6.58 -3.85
CA ASN A 105 -1.05 5.95 -3.05
C ASN A 105 -0.68 4.54 -3.50
N ALA A 106 0.61 4.24 -3.48
CA ALA A 106 1.16 2.88 -3.61
C ALA A 106 1.85 2.46 -2.30
N PRO A 107 1.28 1.54 -1.51
CA PRO A 107 1.96 0.92 -0.38
C PRO A 107 3.13 0.01 -0.80
N SER A 108 4.19 0.02 0.00
CA SER A 108 5.42 -0.76 -0.17
C SER A 108 5.83 -1.39 1.16
N GLY A 109 6.03 -2.71 1.15
CA GLY A 109 6.30 -3.59 2.30
C GLY A 109 5.66 -4.98 2.10
N VAL A 110 6.13 -5.98 2.84
CA VAL A 110 5.67 -7.38 2.65
C VAL A 110 4.57 -7.75 3.63
N HIS A 111 4.88 -7.74 4.93
CA HIS A 111 3.97 -8.14 6.01
C HIS A 111 2.97 -7.05 6.33
N GLU A 112 3.48 -5.84 6.58
CA GLU A 112 2.68 -4.71 7.02
C GLU A 112 1.70 -4.26 5.93
N VAL A 113 2.07 -4.41 4.66
CA VAL A 113 1.17 -4.11 3.54
C VAL A 113 0.06 -5.15 3.44
N GLY A 114 0.34 -6.42 3.75
CA GLY A 114 -0.71 -7.45 3.81
C GLY A 114 -1.75 -7.15 4.89
N ILE A 115 -1.29 -6.82 6.10
CA ILE A 115 -2.17 -6.43 7.21
C ILE A 115 -2.97 -5.17 6.87
N LEU A 116 -2.29 -4.14 6.33
CA LEU A 116 -2.92 -2.89 5.94
C LEU A 116 -4.01 -3.10 4.87
N ILE A 117 -3.75 -3.93 3.87
CA ILE A 117 -4.73 -4.30 2.85
C ILE A 117 -5.87 -5.11 3.47
N GLY A 118 -5.59 -6.05 4.39
CA GLY A 118 -6.63 -6.80 5.09
C GLY A 118 -7.59 -5.91 5.85
N CYS A 119 -7.06 -4.91 6.57
CA CYS A 119 -7.88 -3.90 7.25
C CYS A 119 -8.63 -2.99 6.26
N LEU A 120 -8.05 -2.67 5.10
CA LEU A 120 -8.76 -1.98 4.02
C LEU A 120 -9.94 -2.81 3.50
N ARG A 121 -9.76 -4.13 3.28
CA ARG A 121 -10.86 -5.02 2.85
C ARG A 121 -11.95 -5.14 3.91
N LYS A 122 -11.58 -5.10 5.18
CA LYS A 122 -12.54 -5.05 6.29
C LYS A 122 -13.37 -3.77 6.26
N LEU A 123 -12.75 -2.62 5.97
CA LEU A 123 -13.47 -1.36 5.70
C LEU A 123 -14.40 -1.50 4.48
N GLN A 124 -13.99 -2.23 3.44
CA GLN A 124 -14.82 -2.59 2.28
C GLN A 124 -15.88 -3.67 2.58
N ARG A 125 -16.04 -4.08 3.84
CA ARG A 125 -17.02 -5.08 4.28
C ARG A 125 -16.86 -6.45 3.60
N TRP A 126 -15.65 -6.81 3.20
CA TRP A 126 -15.35 -8.16 2.73
C TRP A 126 -15.56 -9.17 3.87
N THR A 127 -15.92 -10.40 3.52
CA THR A 127 -15.97 -11.51 4.49
C THR A 127 -14.56 -11.85 4.96
N LEU A 128 -14.37 -12.19 6.25
CA LEU A 128 -13.06 -12.58 6.79
C LEU A 128 -12.39 -13.70 5.98
N SER A 129 -13.15 -14.69 5.50
CA SER A 129 -12.62 -15.77 4.66
C SER A 129 -11.98 -15.26 3.36
N ALA A 130 -12.59 -14.27 2.70
CA ALA A 130 -12.02 -13.64 1.50
C ALA A 130 -10.80 -12.78 1.83
N ILE A 131 -10.83 -12.08 2.98
CA ILE A 131 -9.71 -11.28 3.46
C ILE A 131 -8.48 -12.16 3.73
N PHE A 132 -8.66 -13.27 4.46
CA PHE A 132 -7.58 -14.19 4.78
C PHE A 132 -7.06 -14.93 3.54
N ALA A 133 -7.93 -15.27 2.58
CA ALA A 133 -7.49 -15.83 1.31
C ALA A 133 -6.59 -14.86 0.52
N GLU A 134 -6.97 -13.57 0.43
CA GLU A 134 -6.13 -12.55 -0.19
C GLU A 134 -4.83 -12.37 0.61
N TYR A 135 -4.91 -12.25 1.93
CA TYR A 135 -3.76 -12.12 2.82
C TYR A 135 -2.74 -13.25 2.63
N ALA A 136 -3.17 -14.51 2.71
CA ALA A 136 -2.33 -15.67 2.54
C ALA A 136 -1.69 -15.72 1.14
N SER A 137 -2.46 -15.38 0.10
CA SER A 137 -1.92 -15.27 -1.27
C SER A 137 -0.82 -14.22 -1.39
N LEU A 138 -0.89 -13.14 -0.60
CA LEU A 138 0.06 -12.04 -0.63
C LEU A 138 1.28 -12.27 0.26
N ALA A 139 1.11 -12.95 1.40
CA ALA A 139 2.18 -13.30 2.34
C ALA A 139 2.98 -14.54 1.89
N GLY A 140 2.39 -15.40 1.06
CA GLY A 140 3.03 -16.63 0.60
C GLY A 140 3.37 -17.56 1.77
N SER A 141 4.60 -18.08 1.81
CA SER A 141 5.06 -18.94 2.91
C SER A 141 5.31 -18.21 4.24
N GLN A 142 5.07 -16.90 4.29
CA GLN A 142 5.36 -16.04 5.43
C GLN A 142 4.10 -15.56 6.18
N SER A 143 2.93 -16.15 5.89
CA SER A 143 1.67 -15.87 6.60
C SER A 143 1.77 -16.30 8.08
N ARG A 144 1.23 -15.50 8.99
CA ARG A 144 1.19 -15.81 10.43
C ARG A 144 -0.21 -15.62 11.00
N ASP A 145 -0.67 -16.58 11.80
CA ASP A 145 -2.00 -16.56 12.44
C ASP A 145 -2.24 -15.30 13.28
N ILE A 146 -1.20 -14.78 13.93
CA ILE A 146 -1.28 -13.55 14.73
C ILE A 146 -1.56 -12.30 13.88
N GLU A 147 -1.19 -12.31 12.59
CA GLU A 147 -1.48 -11.21 11.66
C GLU A 147 -2.93 -11.31 11.15
N GLU A 148 -3.45 -12.53 10.95
CA GLU A 148 -4.88 -12.76 10.67
C GLU A 148 -5.76 -12.35 11.86
N GLN A 149 -5.37 -12.75 13.07
CA GLN A 149 -6.03 -12.35 14.31
C GLN A 149 -6.04 -10.83 14.49
N PHE A 150 -4.94 -10.15 14.12
CA PHE A 150 -4.91 -8.70 14.13
C PHE A 150 -5.95 -8.11 13.17
N ILE A 151 -6.02 -8.60 11.92
CA ILE A 151 -7.00 -8.13 10.93
C ILE A 151 -8.44 -8.37 11.45
N GLU A 152 -8.70 -9.53 12.03
CA GLU A 152 -10.00 -9.90 12.62
C GLU A 152 -10.42 -8.94 13.74
N LEU A 153 -9.48 -8.55 14.61
CA LEU A 153 -9.76 -7.74 15.80
C LEU A 153 -9.65 -6.23 15.56
N PHE A 154 -9.03 -5.79 14.46
CA PHE A 154 -8.83 -4.36 14.17
C PHE A 154 -10.15 -3.57 14.19
N ASP A 155 -10.26 -2.56 15.04
CA ASP A 155 -11.45 -1.71 15.11
C ASP A 155 -11.44 -0.70 13.95
N THR A 156 -12.36 -0.90 13.00
CA THR A 156 -12.48 -0.04 11.82
C THR A 156 -12.99 1.36 12.14
N ASP A 157 -13.67 1.56 13.28
CA ASP A 157 -14.23 2.86 13.67
C ASP A 157 -13.14 3.87 14.05
N LEU A 158 -11.91 3.40 14.25
CA LEU A 158 -10.73 4.24 14.47
C LEU A 158 -10.29 5.01 13.22
N VAL A 159 -10.74 4.59 12.03
CA VAL A 159 -10.30 5.15 10.76
C VAL A 159 -11.30 6.21 10.30
N VAL A 160 -10.83 7.46 10.20
CA VAL A 160 -11.62 8.56 9.63
C VAL A 160 -11.60 8.43 8.11
N ILE A 161 -12.76 8.15 7.53
CA ILE A 161 -12.91 8.03 6.08
C ILE A 161 -13.08 9.43 5.48
N PRO A 162 -12.20 9.87 4.56
CA PRO A 162 -12.31 11.19 3.94
C PRO A 162 -13.58 11.31 3.08
N PRO A 163 -14.05 12.52 2.74
CA PRO A 163 -15.16 12.72 1.81
C PRO A 163 -14.91 12.06 0.45
N LEU A 164 -15.98 11.65 -0.23
CA LEU A 164 -15.95 10.94 -1.52
C LEU A 164 -15.03 11.56 -2.57
N GLU A 165 -15.10 12.88 -2.74
CA GLU A 165 -14.29 13.66 -3.67
C GLU A 165 -12.77 13.53 -3.44
N ASN A 166 -12.36 13.10 -2.24
CA ASN A 166 -10.97 12.97 -1.83
C ASN A 166 -10.49 11.51 -1.74
N ARG A 167 -11.31 10.53 -2.15
CA ARG A 167 -10.98 9.09 -2.14
C ARG A 167 -10.35 8.64 -3.46
N ILE A 168 -9.63 7.50 -3.43
CA ILE A 168 -9.15 6.82 -4.64
C ILE A 168 -10.27 6.05 -5.33
N ASP A 169 -10.22 6.01 -6.66
CA ASP A 169 -11.10 5.18 -7.48
C ASP A 169 -10.79 3.70 -7.21
N GLY A 170 -11.78 2.94 -6.72
CA GLY A 170 -11.60 1.55 -6.23
C GLY A 170 -11.69 1.39 -4.70
N VAL A 171 -11.59 2.49 -3.94
CA VAL A 171 -11.96 2.58 -2.51
C VAL A 171 -13.38 3.13 -2.34
N ARG A 172 -14.04 3.50 -3.44
CA ARG A 172 -15.46 3.90 -3.50
C ARG A 172 -16.39 2.88 -2.84
N ASP A 173 -16.00 1.60 -2.80
CA ASP A 173 -16.78 0.52 -2.18
C ASP A 173 -16.55 0.40 -0.65
N VAL A 174 -15.68 1.22 -0.06
CA VAL A 174 -15.45 1.24 1.42
C VAL A 174 -16.71 1.67 2.18
N VAL A 175 -17.53 2.50 1.56
CA VAL A 175 -18.83 2.91 2.09
C VAL A 175 -19.82 2.64 0.96
N ASN A 176 -21.08 2.31 1.26
CA ASN A 176 -22.13 2.16 0.24
C ASN A 176 -22.44 3.52 -0.42
N ASP A 177 -21.45 4.09 -1.08
CA ASP A 177 -21.50 5.42 -1.65
C ASP A 177 -22.42 5.37 -2.88
N PRO A 178 -23.41 6.27 -2.98
CA PRO A 178 -24.19 6.38 -4.21
C PRO A 178 -23.27 6.78 -5.38
N PRO A 179 -23.58 6.35 -6.61
CA PRO A 179 -22.83 6.77 -7.78
C PRO A 179 -22.83 8.30 -7.88
N LEU A 180 -21.70 8.90 -8.25
CA LEU A 180 -21.60 10.34 -8.50
C LEU A 180 -22.68 10.73 -9.52
N LEU A 181 -23.69 11.50 -9.09
CA LEU A 181 -24.56 12.23 -10.00
C LEU A 181 -23.64 13.05 -10.90
N ALA A 182 -23.75 12.85 -12.22
CA ALA A 182 -22.93 13.54 -13.20
C ALA A 182 -22.89 15.04 -12.90
N PRO A 183 -21.76 15.72 -13.09
CA PRO A 183 -21.68 17.16 -12.88
C PRO A 183 -22.78 17.84 -13.71
N PRO A 184 -23.46 18.87 -13.18
CA PRO A 184 -24.44 19.62 -13.94
C PRO A 184 -23.79 20.14 -15.22
N GLN A 185 -24.50 19.94 -16.34
CA GLN A 185 -24.10 20.32 -17.70
C GLN A 185 -23.87 21.83 -17.82
#